data_AF-A0A845K3N2-F1
#
_entry.id   AF-A0A845K3N2-F1
#
_cell.length_a   1.000
_cell.length_b   1.000
_cell.length_c   1.000
_cell.angle_alpha   90.00
_cell.angle_beta   90.00
_cell.angle_gamma   90.00
#
_symmetry.space_group_name_H-M   'P 1'
#
loop_
_entity.id
_entity.type
_entity.pdbx_description
1 polymer ?
#
loop_
_entity_poly.entity_id
_entity_poly.type
_entity_poly.pdbx_seq_one_letter_code
_entity_poly.pdbx_strand_id
1 'polypeptide(L)'
;MSIYDTMSQGLELLARRELQDAENLFLTVVNDPYSQPEETRQAKKYLNDIRDCKKGDKTLNFESYKNLVKKVTPSLEYIDELVADVYFSPTCSYAEIDQELSSRVPAIVNRLKQIKIRDISARDKLSSGFEKSAASLIRKRLKENQGSDEHEDNSFDIYRYKTIFRKFLEQINPFLLERHLELLDYILATGEIQLLEDPKLTVLTPKYSWIIESTLKSQWFLLRSYFFKAKAEIESQFKKKEGTRKYWEEVKYKKIKIFEECDFSEANIQKFLFIDKLNYKTLEEIHNFAGSMDLTLMPRDVGLALRGVEKAKDHIRERGGFLMGDRKVFQDGLLDLGFSQKNAYVIARQAKRSNNHQIEEAFKLALKVARDEIAWYRIPPDSDKLKTEIENQCVKHLSTVRIHLFERGRLNKILLQEGKKLIRTYLEKVYGDKVSELHCYFRLETIHQYYKLKYFQHHEETVPSVSELIKISRKEFQPTLVKGYEAFVKKKRLQISNALYKEIASKPSVTLWEDAYTTPEEKILLRLWFLMDHGVTINQKLIDKGVLTPGFDLWELANR
;
A
#
# COMPACT_ATOMS: atom_id res chain seq x y z
N MET A 1 -21.89 -23.30 -52.64
CA MET A 1 -22.74 -22.20 -52.10
C MET A 1 -23.08 -22.57 -50.67
N SER A 2 -23.36 -21.74 -49.67
CA SER A 2 -23.33 -20.29 -49.40
C SER A 2 -23.13 -20.14 -47.87
N ILE A 3 -23.24 -18.93 -47.32
CA ILE A 3 -23.11 -18.57 -45.89
C ILE A 3 -24.13 -19.34 -45.02
N TYR A 4 -23.69 -19.81 -43.85
CA TYR A 4 -24.49 -20.51 -42.83
C TYR A 4 -25.34 -19.48 -42.05
N ASP A 5 -26.30 -18.90 -42.75
CA ASP A 5 -27.39 -18.09 -42.19
C ASP A 5 -28.64 -18.98 -42.21
N THR A 6 -29.31 -19.14 -41.08
CA THR A 6 -30.50 -20.00 -40.92
C THR A 6 -31.61 -19.58 -41.88
N MET A 7 -31.71 -18.28 -42.21
CA MET A 7 -32.60 -17.78 -43.25
C MET A 7 -32.18 -18.24 -44.65
N SER A 8 -30.92 -18.04 -45.01
CA SER A 8 -30.35 -18.48 -46.30
C SER A 8 -30.43 -20.00 -46.50
N GLN A 9 -30.24 -20.78 -45.44
CA GLN A 9 -30.38 -22.24 -45.45
C GLN A 9 -31.82 -22.69 -45.57
N GLY A 10 -32.73 -22.07 -44.81
CA GLY A 10 -34.16 -22.32 -44.97
C GLY A 10 -34.63 -22.06 -46.41
N LEU A 11 -34.10 -21.00 -47.05
CA LEU A 11 -34.35 -20.69 -48.47
C LEU A 11 -33.74 -21.73 -49.44
N GLU A 12 -32.56 -22.27 -49.13
CA GLU A 12 -31.92 -23.31 -49.94
C GLU A 12 -32.66 -24.65 -49.85
N LEU A 13 -33.08 -25.05 -48.66
CA LEU A 13 -33.91 -26.25 -48.43
C LEU A 13 -35.28 -26.11 -49.08
N LEU A 14 -35.89 -24.93 -49.00
CA LEU A 14 -37.09 -24.58 -49.77
C LEU A 14 -36.88 -24.79 -51.27
N ALA A 15 -35.77 -24.28 -51.82
CA ALA A 15 -35.45 -24.43 -53.25
C ALA A 15 -35.21 -25.90 -53.66
N ARG A 16 -34.74 -26.75 -52.73
CA ARG A 16 -34.54 -28.20 -52.92
C ARG A 16 -35.77 -29.06 -52.61
N ARG A 17 -36.89 -28.43 -52.19
CA ARG A 17 -38.16 -29.06 -51.80
C ARG A 17 -38.10 -29.87 -50.48
N GLU A 18 -37.16 -29.56 -49.60
CA GLU A 18 -37.03 -30.15 -48.26
C GLU A 18 -37.85 -29.35 -47.24
N LEU A 19 -39.19 -29.42 -47.37
CA LEU A 19 -40.14 -28.52 -46.67
C LEU A 19 -40.14 -28.67 -45.14
N GLN A 20 -39.80 -29.84 -44.61
CA GLN A 20 -39.82 -30.09 -43.17
C GLN A 20 -38.59 -29.47 -42.49
N ASP A 21 -37.42 -29.63 -43.09
CA ASP A 21 -36.18 -29.06 -42.58
C ASP A 21 -36.16 -27.54 -42.76
N ALA A 22 -36.70 -27.03 -43.86
CA ALA A 22 -36.89 -25.59 -44.05
C ALA A 22 -37.82 -24.97 -42.99
N GLU A 23 -38.95 -25.63 -42.65
CA GLU A 23 -39.87 -25.14 -41.61
C GLU A 23 -39.18 -25.06 -40.24
N ASN A 24 -38.41 -26.09 -39.88
CA ASN A 24 -37.66 -26.12 -38.62
C ASN A 24 -36.64 -24.97 -38.54
N LEU A 25 -35.91 -24.68 -39.62
CA LEU A 25 -34.96 -23.56 -39.65
C LEU A 25 -35.65 -22.19 -39.53
N PHE A 26 -36.78 -21.96 -40.21
CA PHE A 26 -37.51 -20.70 -40.03
C PHE A 26 -38.11 -20.56 -38.63
N LEU A 27 -38.55 -21.67 -38.01
CA LEU A 27 -38.99 -21.66 -36.61
C LEU A 27 -37.86 -21.27 -35.66
N THR A 28 -36.63 -21.75 -35.89
CA THR A 28 -35.48 -21.34 -35.06
C THR A 28 -35.19 -19.84 -35.16
N VAL A 29 -35.34 -19.22 -36.34
CA VAL A 29 -35.19 -17.77 -36.51
C VAL A 29 -36.31 -17.00 -35.80
N VAL A 30 -37.55 -17.49 -35.85
CA VAL A 30 -38.69 -16.82 -35.19
C VAL A 30 -38.60 -16.90 -33.67
N ASN A 31 -38.01 -17.96 -33.14
CA ASN A 31 -37.87 -18.20 -31.70
C ASN A 31 -36.57 -17.65 -31.11
N ASP A 32 -35.64 -17.15 -31.93
CA ASP A 32 -34.39 -16.53 -31.46
C ASP A 32 -34.68 -15.12 -30.87
N PRO A 33 -34.38 -14.87 -29.58
CA PRO A 33 -34.62 -13.58 -28.94
C PRO A 33 -33.77 -12.43 -29.50
N TYR A 34 -32.74 -12.74 -30.30
CA TYR A 34 -31.85 -11.74 -30.91
C TYR A 34 -32.15 -11.46 -32.39
N SER A 35 -33.13 -12.14 -32.99
CA SER A 35 -33.53 -11.92 -34.38
C SER A 35 -34.01 -10.49 -34.64
N GLN A 36 -33.58 -9.88 -35.75
CA GLN A 36 -34.05 -8.54 -36.10
C GLN A 36 -35.53 -8.56 -36.51
N PRO A 37 -36.30 -7.50 -36.24
CA PRO A 37 -37.74 -7.46 -36.56
C PRO A 37 -38.05 -7.75 -38.04
N GLU A 38 -37.19 -7.31 -38.94
CA GLU A 38 -37.31 -7.56 -40.38
C GLU A 38 -37.06 -9.02 -40.74
N GLU A 39 -36.02 -9.63 -40.16
CA GLU A 39 -35.69 -11.06 -40.33
C GLU A 39 -36.81 -11.95 -39.81
N THR A 40 -37.35 -11.66 -38.61
CA THR A 40 -38.48 -12.37 -38.04
C THR A 40 -39.74 -12.23 -38.91
N ARG A 41 -39.98 -11.05 -39.49
CA ARG A 41 -41.13 -10.81 -40.38
C ARG A 41 -40.99 -11.61 -41.68
N GLN A 42 -39.78 -11.68 -42.25
CA GLN A 42 -39.50 -12.49 -43.43
C GLN A 42 -39.61 -13.99 -43.14
N ALA A 43 -39.04 -14.46 -42.03
CA ALA A 43 -39.13 -15.86 -41.59
C ALA A 43 -40.59 -16.30 -41.40
N LYS A 44 -41.42 -15.47 -40.75
CA LYS A 44 -42.87 -15.71 -40.60
C LYS A 44 -43.59 -15.79 -41.95
N LYS A 45 -43.21 -14.94 -42.91
CA LYS A 45 -43.78 -14.97 -44.27
C LYS A 45 -43.45 -16.29 -44.97
N TYR A 46 -42.18 -16.70 -44.98
CA TYR A 46 -41.75 -17.96 -45.61
C TYR A 46 -42.34 -19.19 -44.94
N LEU A 47 -42.50 -19.15 -43.62
CA LEU A 47 -43.12 -20.23 -42.85
C LEU A 47 -44.62 -20.36 -43.14
N ASN A 48 -45.34 -19.25 -43.34
CA ASN A 48 -46.72 -19.29 -43.80
C ASN A 48 -46.82 -19.81 -45.24
N ASP A 49 -45.92 -19.39 -46.13
CA ASP A 49 -45.84 -19.89 -47.51
C ASP A 49 -45.62 -21.42 -47.56
N ILE A 50 -44.77 -21.99 -46.69
CA ILE A 50 -44.57 -23.44 -46.54
C ILE A 50 -45.85 -24.14 -46.08
N ARG A 51 -46.54 -23.58 -45.08
CA ARG A 51 -47.75 -24.16 -44.50
C ARG A 51 -48.92 -24.14 -45.48
N ASP A 52 -49.09 -23.07 -46.24
CA ASP A 52 -50.10 -22.96 -47.30
C ASP A 52 -49.83 -23.99 -48.42
N CYS A 53 -48.54 -24.22 -48.76
CA CYS A 53 -48.14 -25.25 -49.71
C CYS A 53 -48.45 -26.67 -49.21
N LYS A 54 -48.17 -26.97 -47.93
CA LYS A 54 -48.48 -28.28 -47.31
C LYS A 54 -49.99 -28.57 -47.24
N LYS A 55 -50.83 -27.55 -47.13
CA LYS A 55 -52.30 -27.67 -47.12
C LYS A 55 -52.93 -27.81 -48.52
N GLY A 56 -52.15 -27.56 -49.58
CA GLY A 56 -52.63 -27.60 -50.97
C GLY A 56 -53.25 -26.30 -51.46
N ASP A 57 -53.19 -25.22 -50.67
CA ASP A 57 -53.85 -23.94 -50.96
C ASP A 57 -53.05 -23.06 -51.95
N LYS A 58 -51.74 -23.29 -52.09
CA LYS A 58 -50.85 -22.55 -52.99
C LYS A 58 -49.75 -23.44 -53.60
N THR A 59 -49.44 -23.23 -54.87
CA THR A 59 -48.23 -23.75 -55.52
C THR A 59 -47.09 -22.73 -55.39
N LEU A 60 -46.06 -23.06 -54.60
CA LEU A 60 -44.86 -22.22 -54.48
C LEU A 60 -44.04 -22.24 -55.77
N ASN A 61 -43.64 -21.07 -56.27
CA ASN A 61 -42.69 -20.97 -57.37
C ASN A 61 -41.25 -21.10 -56.83
N PHE A 62 -40.74 -22.33 -56.80
CA PHE A 62 -39.41 -22.65 -56.27
C PHE A 62 -38.24 -21.97 -57.02
N GLU A 63 -38.42 -21.59 -58.29
CA GLU A 63 -37.37 -20.86 -59.04
C GLU A 63 -37.19 -19.43 -58.53
N SER A 64 -38.26 -18.80 -58.05
CA SER A 64 -38.18 -17.46 -57.46
C SER A 64 -37.36 -17.45 -56.17
N TYR A 65 -37.52 -18.46 -55.31
CA TYR A 65 -36.75 -18.60 -54.07
C TYR A 65 -35.29 -18.97 -54.32
N LYS A 66 -35.00 -19.75 -55.38
CA LYS A 66 -33.62 -20.06 -55.80
C LYS A 66 -32.81 -18.79 -56.11
N ASN A 67 -33.45 -17.76 -56.67
CA ASN A 67 -32.80 -16.49 -56.99
C ASN A 67 -32.56 -15.57 -55.77
N LEU A 68 -33.22 -15.86 -54.64
CA LEU A 68 -33.03 -15.12 -53.38
C LEU A 68 -31.80 -15.60 -52.60
N VAL A 69 -31.25 -16.77 -52.92
CA VAL A 69 -30.03 -17.32 -52.30
C VAL A 69 -28.78 -16.60 -52.85
N LYS A 70 -28.56 -15.36 -52.42
CA LYS A 70 -27.30 -14.63 -52.69
C LYS A 70 -26.26 -14.94 -51.61
N LYS A 71 -24.99 -15.11 -52.00
CA LYS A 71 -23.85 -15.19 -51.06
C LYS A 71 -23.63 -13.82 -50.41
N VAL A 72 -24.20 -13.59 -49.24
CA VAL A 72 -23.93 -12.40 -48.41
C VAL A 72 -22.64 -12.62 -47.63
N THR A 73 -21.51 -12.06 -48.07
CA THR A 73 -20.34 -11.90 -47.19
C THR A 73 -20.70 -10.87 -46.10
N PRO A 74 -20.71 -11.23 -44.81
CA PRO A 74 -21.01 -10.28 -43.75
C PRO A 74 -19.91 -9.21 -43.71
N SER A 75 -20.28 -7.93 -43.81
CA SER A 75 -19.35 -6.83 -43.56
C SER A 75 -19.07 -6.74 -42.06
N LEU A 76 -17.79 -6.63 -41.69
CA LEU A 76 -17.34 -6.55 -40.30
C LEU A 76 -17.31 -5.10 -39.77
N GLU A 77 -17.63 -4.12 -40.61
CA GLU A 77 -17.56 -2.69 -40.33
C GLU A 77 -18.38 -2.29 -39.09
N TYR A 78 -19.51 -2.94 -38.87
CA TYR A 78 -20.38 -2.67 -37.72
C TYR A 78 -19.79 -3.10 -36.36
N ILE A 79 -18.92 -4.11 -36.35
CA ILE A 79 -18.20 -4.51 -35.13
C ILE A 79 -17.19 -3.42 -34.78
N ASP A 80 -16.51 -2.89 -35.79
CA ASP A 80 -15.54 -1.81 -35.64
C ASP A 80 -16.22 -0.52 -35.18
N GLU A 81 -17.41 -0.21 -35.71
CA GLU A 81 -18.23 0.92 -35.29
C GLU A 81 -18.66 0.81 -33.82
N LEU A 82 -19.13 -0.36 -33.38
CA LEU A 82 -19.52 -0.56 -31.98
C LEU A 82 -18.34 -0.33 -31.03
N VAL A 83 -17.18 -0.94 -31.32
CA VAL A 83 -15.98 -0.78 -30.48
C VAL A 83 -15.51 0.68 -30.48
N ALA A 84 -15.58 1.36 -31.62
CA ALA A 84 -15.22 2.77 -31.71
C ALA A 84 -16.18 3.68 -30.92
N ASP A 85 -17.49 3.42 -30.99
CA ASP A 85 -18.46 4.24 -30.25
C ASP A 85 -18.28 4.09 -28.73
N VAL A 86 -17.99 2.89 -28.24
CA VAL A 86 -17.66 2.67 -26.82
C VAL A 86 -16.34 3.37 -26.46
N TYR A 87 -15.35 3.38 -27.37
CA TYR A 87 -14.09 4.10 -27.16
C TYR A 87 -14.30 5.61 -26.96
N PHE A 88 -15.14 6.24 -27.76
CA PHE A 88 -15.46 7.67 -27.66
C PHE A 88 -16.52 8.01 -26.60
N SER A 89 -17.13 7.01 -25.96
CA SER A 89 -18.07 7.23 -24.86
C SER A 89 -17.36 7.80 -23.61
N PRO A 90 -18.08 8.48 -22.70
CA PRO A 90 -17.48 9.05 -21.49
C PRO A 90 -17.18 8.01 -20.39
N THR A 91 -17.34 6.70 -20.65
CA THR A 91 -17.15 5.65 -19.62
C THR A 91 -15.69 5.58 -19.16
N CYS A 92 -15.47 5.49 -17.85
CA CYS A 92 -14.12 5.47 -17.27
C CYS A 92 -13.84 4.22 -16.42
N SER A 93 -14.85 3.62 -15.79
CA SER A 93 -14.68 2.43 -14.95
C SER A 93 -14.86 1.12 -15.72
N TYR A 94 -14.29 0.02 -15.21
CA TYR A 94 -14.48 -1.31 -15.80
C TYR A 94 -15.96 -1.72 -15.85
N ALA A 95 -16.72 -1.41 -14.80
CA ALA A 95 -18.14 -1.74 -14.70
C ALA A 95 -19.00 -0.95 -15.71
N GLU A 96 -18.71 0.33 -15.91
CA GLU A 96 -19.39 1.17 -16.91
C GLU A 96 -19.14 0.66 -18.34
N ILE A 97 -17.88 0.30 -18.65
CA ILE A 97 -17.52 -0.26 -19.97
C ILE A 97 -18.27 -1.58 -20.19
N ASP A 98 -18.34 -2.45 -19.18
CA ASP A 98 -19.06 -3.72 -19.27
C ASP A 98 -20.56 -3.51 -19.52
N GLN A 99 -21.18 -2.54 -18.85
CA GLN A 99 -22.58 -2.21 -19.02
C GLN A 99 -22.87 -1.62 -20.41
N GLU A 100 -22.03 -0.69 -20.88
CA GLU A 100 -22.17 -0.07 -22.21
C GLU A 100 -22.05 -1.13 -23.32
N LEU A 101 -21.05 -2.00 -23.23
CA LEU A 101 -20.90 -3.12 -24.17
C LEU A 101 -22.11 -4.06 -24.12
N SER A 102 -22.60 -4.41 -22.93
CA SER A 102 -23.75 -5.32 -22.76
C SER A 102 -25.01 -4.79 -23.44
N SER A 103 -25.18 -3.46 -23.47
CA SER A 103 -26.32 -2.81 -24.13
C SER A 103 -26.23 -2.83 -25.66
N ARG A 104 -25.02 -2.81 -26.22
CA ARG A 104 -24.78 -2.70 -27.67
C ARG A 104 -24.51 -4.03 -28.36
N VAL A 105 -23.93 -5.01 -27.65
CA VAL A 105 -23.62 -6.34 -28.20
C VAL A 105 -24.84 -7.02 -28.84
N PRO A 106 -26.07 -6.98 -28.28
CA PRO A 106 -27.25 -7.58 -28.91
C PRO A 106 -27.48 -7.16 -30.37
N ALA A 107 -27.12 -5.93 -30.75
CA ALA A 107 -27.28 -5.42 -32.11
C ALA A 107 -26.38 -6.14 -33.15
N ILE A 108 -25.29 -6.77 -32.70
CA ILE A 108 -24.32 -7.47 -33.55
C ILE A 108 -24.35 -8.99 -33.38
N VAL A 109 -25.13 -9.54 -32.43
CA VAL A 109 -25.16 -10.99 -32.14
C VAL A 109 -25.47 -11.82 -33.38
N ASN A 110 -26.48 -11.47 -34.18
CA ASN A 110 -26.83 -12.24 -35.38
C ASN A 110 -25.69 -12.28 -36.40
N ARG A 111 -24.91 -11.21 -36.49
CA ARG A 111 -23.74 -11.14 -37.38
C ARG A 111 -22.57 -11.94 -36.83
N LEU A 112 -22.37 -11.94 -35.52
CA LEU A 112 -21.40 -12.82 -34.85
C LEU A 112 -21.76 -14.30 -35.08
N LYS A 113 -23.05 -14.66 -35.02
CA LYS A 113 -23.55 -16.02 -35.35
C LYS A 113 -23.32 -16.40 -36.82
N GLN A 114 -23.05 -15.47 -37.72
CA GLN A 114 -22.71 -15.79 -39.12
C GLN A 114 -21.22 -16.13 -39.30
N ILE A 115 -20.37 -15.87 -38.30
CA ILE A 115 -18.93 -16.11 -38.37
C ILE A 115 -18.62 -17.58 -38.15
N LYS A 116 -17.94 -18.19 -39.13
CA LYS A 116 -17.42 -19.55 -39.00
C LYS A 116 -16.04 -19.55 -38.35
N ILE A 117 -15.95 -20.16 -37.18
CA ILE A 117 -14.67 -20.46 -36.54
C ILE A 117 -14.35 -21.92 -36.81
N ARG A 118 -13.29 -22.17 -37.58
CA ARG A 118 -12.87 -23.54 -37.96
C ARG A 118 -11.89 -24.12 -36.97
N ASP A 119 -10.96 -23.29 -36.50
CA ASP A 119 -9.92 -23.64 -35.55
C ASP A 119 -9.53 -22.49 -34.62
N ILE A 120 -8.69 -22.80 -33.62
CA ILE A 120 -8.16 -21.80 -32.67
C ILE A 120 -7.36 -20.73 -33.44
N SER A 121 -6.65 -21.12 -34.51
CA SER A 121 -5.89 -20.20 -35.36
C SER A 121 -6.82 -19.22 -36.09
N ALA A 122 -7.95 -19.68 -36.60
CA ALA A 122 -8.98 -18.87 -37.25
C ALA A 122 -9.62 -17.91 -36.26
N ARG A 123 -9.91 -18.36 -35.02
CA ARG A 123 -10.39 -17.47 -33.95
C ARG A 123 -9.37 -16.40 -33.59
N ASP A 124 -8.12 -16.78 -33.39
CA ASP A 124 -7.05 -15.85 -33.02
C ASP A 124 -6.79 -14.85 -34.16
N LYS A 125 -6.86 -15.29 -35.42
CA LYS A 125 -6.81 -14.42 -36.61
C LYS A 125 -8.01 -13.49 -36.69
N LEU A 126 -9.22 -13.98 -36.39
CA LEU A 126 -10.43 -13.18 -36.34
C LEU A 126 -10.34 -12.10 -35.27
N SER A 127 -9.93 -12.48 -34.06
CA SER A 127 -9.73 -11.57 -32.94
C SER A 127 -8.65 -10.53 -33.25
N SER A 128 -7.51 -10.96 -33.82
CA SER A 128 -6.46 -10.04 -34.28
C SER A 128 -6.94 -9.13 -35.43
N GLY A 129 -7.87 -9.62 -36.25
CA GLY A 129 -8.52 -8.88 -37.31
C GLY A 129 -9.38 -7.76 -36.74
N PHE A 130 -10.28 -8.06 -35.82
CA PHE A 130 -11.08 -7.08 -35.08
C PHE A 130 -10.20 -6.07 -34.35
N GLU A 131 -9.16 -6.53 -33.66
CA GLU A 131 -8.25 -5.65 -32.92
C GLU A 131 -7.56 -4.63 -33.83
N LYS A 132 -7.21 -5.01 -35.06
CA LYS A 132 -6.53 -4.11 -36.01
C LYS A 132 -7.51 -3.19 -36.74
N SER A 133 -8.66 -3.71 -37.15
CA SER A 133 -9.65 -2.98 -37.94
C SER A 133 -10.35 -1.92 -37.10
N ALA A 134 -10.85 -2.26 -35.90
CA ALA A 134 -11.41 -1.30 -34.96
C ALA A 134 -10.37 -0.22 -34.54
N ALA A 135 -9.12 -0.61 -34.25
CA ALA A 135 -8.06 0.36 -33.95
C ALA A 135 -7.79 1.32 -35.12
N SER A 136 -7.84 0.81 -36.37
CA SER A 136 -7.68 1.63 -37.57
C SER A 136 -8.83 2.62 -37.72
N LEU A 137 -10.07 2.21 -37.46
CA LEU A 137 -11.26 3.05 -37.53
C LEU A 137 -11.24 4.14 -36.46
N ILE A 138 -10.85 3.83 -35.21
CA ILE A 138 -10.69 4.82 -34.14
C ILE A 138 -9.60 5.83 -34.50
N ARG A 139 -8.44 5.37 -34.99
CA ARG A 139 -7.37 6.26 -35.45
C ARG A 139 -7.80 7.16 -36.60
N LYS A 140 -8.68 6.67 -37.49
CA LYS A 140 -9.24 7.45 -38.58
C LYS A 140 -10.18 8.55 -38.04
N ARG A 141 -11.13 8.21 -37.16
CA ARG A 141 -12.04 9.17 -36.52
C ARG A 141 -11.29 10.23 -35.69
N LEU A 142 -10.22 9.84 -34.98
CA LEU A 142 -9.36 10.78 -34.25
C LEU A 142 -8.67 11.79 -35.18
N LYS A 143 -8.21 11.36 -36.36
CA LYS A 143 -7.60 12.25 -37.36
C LYS A 143 -8.61 13.20 -38.00
N GLU A 144 -9.84 12.73 -38.22
CA GLU A 144 -10.92 13.54 -38.80
C GLU A 144 -11.39 14.63 -37.82
N ASN A 145 -11.38 14.35 -36.51
CA ASN A 145 -11.75 15.31 -35.46
C ASN A 145 -10.63 16.32 -35.09
N GLN A 146 -9.40 16.13 -35.55
CA GLN A 146 -8.29 17.08 -35.35
C GLN A 146 -8.42 18.36 -36.21
N GLY A 147 -9.48 18.49 -37.02
CA GLY A 147 -9.69 19.60 -37.94
C GLY A 147 -10.26 20.89 -37.34
N SER A 148 -10.57 20.98 -36.03
CA SER A 148 -11.28 22.18 -35.54
C SER A 148 -11.00 22.70 -34.12
N ASP A 149 -10.23 22.05 -33.23
CA ASP A 149 -9.91 22.64 -31.92
C ASP A 149 -8.54 22.21 -31.38
N GLU A 150 -7.69 23.18 -31.03
CA GLU A 150 -6.28 23.02 -30.62
C GLU A 150 -6.08 22.65 -29.13
N HIS A 151 -7.10 22.20 -28.40
CA HIS A 151 -6.97 21.90 -26.98
C HIS A 151 -7.72 20.64 -26.55
N GLU A 152 -7.11 19.48 -26.78
CA GLU A 152 -7.03 18.34 -25.85
C GLU A 152 -6.20 17.23 -26.50
N ASP A 153 -5.54 16.41 -25.68
CA ASP A 153 -4.59 15.36 -26.07
C ASP A 153 -5.32 14.22 -26.82
N ASN A 154 -5.72 14.47 -28.07
CA ASN A 154 -6.42 13.56 -29.00
C ASN A 154 -5.48 12.46 -29.54
N SER A 155 -4.56 11.99 -28.70
CA SER A 155 -3.68 10.88 -29.00
C SER A 155 -4.42 9.55 -28.74
N PHE A 156 -4.17 8.55 -29.57
CA PHE A 156 -4.81 7.24 -29.44
C PHE A 156 -4.37 6.56 -28.13
N ASP A 157 -5.26 6.55 -27.13
CA ASP A 157 -5.05 5.83 -25.87
C ASP A 157 -5.11 4.31 -26.10
N ILE A 158 -3.93 3.72 -26.17
CA ILE A 158 -3.71 2.28 -26.34
C ILE A 158 -4.28 1.48 -25.17
N TYR A 159 -4.25 2.02 -23.94
CA TYR A 159 -4.65 1.30 -22.74
C TYR A 159 -6.17 1.25 -22.60
N ARG A 160 -6.84 2.37 -22.88
CA ARG A 160 -8.32 2.41 -23.01
C ARG A 160 -8.80 1.45 -24.08
N TYR A 161 -8.18 1.48 -25.26
CA TYR A 161 -8.55 0.58 -26.35
C TYR A 161 -8.39 -0.90 -25.98
N LYS A 162 -7.25 -1.27 -25.39
CA LYS A 162 -7.00 -2.65 -24.93
C LYS A 162 -8.02 -3.13 -23.90
N THR A 163 -8.45 -2.24 -23.01
CA THR A 163 -9.46 -2.54 -21.99
C THR A 163 -10.80 -2.84 -22.64
N ILE A 164 -11.29 -1.92 -23.49
CA ILE A 164 -12.57 -2.06 -24.20
C ILE A 164 -12.56 -3.31 -25.07
N PHE A 165 -11.47 -3.53 -25.83
CA PHE A 165 -11.37 -4.69 -26.70
C PHE A 165 -11.34 -6.02 -25.92
N ARG A 166 -10.65 -6.06 -24.77
CA ARG A 166 -10.67 -7.24 -23.87
C ARG A 166 -12.09 -7.53 -23.39
N LYS A 167 -12.78 -6.53 -22.84
CA LYS A 167 -14.16 -6.67 -22.33
C LYS A 167 -15.14 -7.04 -23.46
N PHE A 168 -14.98 -6.46 -24.64
CA PHE A 168 -15.75 -6.83 -25.83
C PHE A 168 -15.55 -8.30 -26.19
N LEU A 169 -14.30 -8.78 -26.24
CA LEU A 169 -14.02 -10.20 -26.49
C LEU A 169 -14.66 -11.12 -25.45
N GLU A 170 -14.63 -10.75 -24.16
CA GLU A 170 -15.28 -11.50 -23.09
C GLU A 170 -16.78 -11.67 -23.32
N GLN A 171 -17.47 -10.63 -23.80
CA GLN A 171 -18.90 -10.65 -24.06
C GLN A 171 -19.31 -11.36 -25.35
N ILE A 172 -18.48 -11.32 -26.41
CA ILE A 172 -18.82 -11.98 -27.68
C ILE A 172 -18.47 -13.48 -27.69
N ASN A 173 -17.49 -13.90 -26.89
CA ASN A 173 -16.98 -15.27 -26.87
C ASN A 173 -18.09 -16.32 -26.61
N PRO A 174 -19.05 -16.12 -25.70
CA PRO A 174 -20.18 -17.04 -25.51
C PRO A 174 -21.00 -17.24 -26.79
N PHE A 175 -21.34 -16.17 -27.53
CA PHE A 175 -22.12 -16.26 -28.76
C PHE A 175 -21.37 -16.97 -29.89
N LEU A 176 -20.07 -16.71 -30.00
CA LEU A 176 -19.21 -17.41 -30.97
C LEU A 176 -19.07 -18.90 -30.62
N LEU A 177 -19.06 -19.25 -29.33
CA LEU A 177 -19.01 -20.63 -28.87
C LEU A 177 -20.33 -21.35 -29.14
N GLU A 178 -21.46 -20.76 -28.77
CA GLU A 178 -22.81 -21.30 -29.00
C GLU A 178 -22.99 -21.65 -30.47
N ARG A 179 -22.64 -20.72 -31.37
CA ARG A 179 -22.72 -20.95 -32.81
C ARG A 179 -21.84 -22.09 -33.30
N HIS A 180 -20.65 -22.23 -32.73
CA HIS A 180 -19.78 -23.34 -33.11
C HIS A 180 -20.36 -24.69 -32.69
N LEU A 181 -20.97 -24.76 -31.50
CA LEU A 181 -21.61 -25.98 -31.01
C LEU A 181 -22.82 -26.36 -31.90
N GLU A 182 -23.62 -25.39 -32.32
CA GLU A 182 -24.71 -25.64 -33.28
C GLU A 182 -24.21 -26.21 -34.61
N LEU A 183 -23.09 -25.70 -35.14
CA LEU A 183 -22.48 -26.22 -36.37
C LEU A 183 -22.04 -27.68 -36.20
N LEU A 184 -21.47 -28.00 -35.04
CA LEU A 184 -21.02 -29.35 -34.69
C LEU A 184 -22.20 -30.33 -34.55
N ASP A 185 -23.27 -29.92 -33.87
CA ASP A 185 -24.52 -30.69 -33.78
C ASP A 185 -25.10 -30.98 -35.17
N TYR A 186 -25.13 -29.97 -36.04
CA TYR A 186 -25.60 -30.13 -37.42
C TYR A 186 -24.76 -31.12 -38.22
N ILE A 187 -23.42 -31.06 -38.11
CA ILE A 187 -22.52 -31.98 -38.80
C ILE A 187 -22.74 -33.42 -38.33
N LEU A 188 -23.00 -33.64 -37.03
CA LEU A 188 -23.33 -34.97 -36.51
C LEU A 188 -24.64 -35.51 -37.07
N ALA A 189 -25.66 -34.66 -37.18
CA ALA A 189 -26.98 -35.06 -37.68
C ALA A 189 -26.98 -35.35 -39.19
N THR A 190 -26.25 -34.56 -39.98
CA THR A 190 -26.31 -34.59 -41.45
C THR A 190 -25.15 -35.34 -42.12
N GLY A 191 -24.04 -35.54 -41.40
CA GLY A 191 -22.83 -36.15 -41.96
C GLY A 191 -21.98 -35.20 -42.82
N GLU A 192 -22.38 -33.92 -42.95
CA GLU A 192 -21.76 -32.94 -43.84
C GLU A 192 -20.44 -32.36 -43.28
N ILE A 193 -19.39 -33.20 -43.17
CA ILE A 193 -18.10 -32.78 -42.58
C ILE A 193 -17.38 -31.65 -43.35
N GLN A 194 -17.75 -31.43 -44.63
CA GLN A 194 -17.20 -30.38 -45.48
C GLN A 194 -17.44 -28.97 -44.92
N LEU A 195 -18.42 -28.82 -44.02
CA LEU A 195 -18.77 -27.56 -43.35
C LEU A 195 -17.70 -27.03 -42.39
N LEU A 196 -16.80 -27.92 -41.94
CA LEU A 196 -15.61 -27.53 -41.17
C LEU A 196 -14.55 -26.85 -42.02
N GLU A 197 -14.66 -26.94 -43.36
CA GLU A 197 -13.78 -26.32 -44.32
C GLU A 197 -12.28 -26.68 -44.08
N ASP A 198 -12.03 -27.90 -43.58
CA ASP A 198 -10.69 -28.51 -43.48
C ASP A 198 -10.40 -29.29 -44.77
N PRO A 199 -9.37 -28.90 -45.55
CA PRO A 199 -9.03 -29.55 -46.81
C PRO A 199 -8.64 -31.04 -46.65
N LYS A 200 -8.38 -31.51 -45.42
CA LYS A 200 -8.01 -32.90 -45.13
C LYS A 200 -9.23 -33.80 -44.87
N LEU A 201 -10.43 -33.22 -44.75
CA LEU A 201 -11.64 -33.95 -44.35
C LEU A 201 -12.65 -34.02 -45.48
N THR A 202 -12.86 -35.24 -45.98
CA THR A 202 -13.82 -35.53 -47.05
C THR A 202 -15.03 -36.35 -46.57
N VAL A 203 -14.90 -37.13 -45.50
CA VAL A 203 -15.96 -38.01 -44.96
C VAL A 203 -15.98 -38.01 -43.42
N LEU A 204 -17.18 -38.02 -42.83
CA LEU A 204 -17.37 -38.17 -41.39
C LEU A 204 -17.06 -39.61 -40.95
N THR A 205 -15.85 -39.83 -40.42
CA THR A 205 -15.46 -41.15 -39.88
C THR A 205 -15.95 -41.33 -38.45
N PRO A 206 -16.10 -42.58 -37.94
CA PRO A 206 -16.50 -42.85 -36.55
C PRO A 206 -15.63 -42.13 -35.51
N LYS A 207 -14.35 -41.91 -35.84
CA LYS A 207 -13.41 -41.14 -35.03
C LYS A 207 -13.84 -39.67 -34.88
N TYR A 208 -14.31 -39.04 -35.96
CA TYR A 208 -14.78 -37.66 -35.91
C TYR A 208 -16.13 -37.55 -35.22
N SER A 209 -17.07 -38.48 -35.45
CA SER A 209 -18.34 -38.52 -34.72
C SER A 209 -18.12 -38.57 -33.20
N TRP A 210 -17.23 -39.44 -32.72
CA TRP A 210 -16.89 -39.52 -31.30
C TRP A 210 -16.29 -38.22 -30.74
N ILE A 211 -15.41 -37.54 -31.50
CA ILE A 211 -14.83 -36.25 -31.09
C ILE A 211 -15.94 -35.20 -30.95
N ILE A 212 -16.86 -35.12 -31.91
CA ILE A 212 -17.94 -34.13 -31.87
C ILE A 212 -18.91 -34.44 -30.71
N GLU A 213 -19.29 -35.70 -30.50
CA GLU A 213 -20.18 -36.10 -29.39
C GLU A 213 -19.57 -35.81 -28.01
N SER A 214 -18.27 -36.09 -27.83
CA SER A 214 -17.57 -35.80 -26.58
C SER A 214 -17.48 -34.29 -26.30
N THR A 215 -17.37 -33.50 -27.36
CA THR A 215 -17.33 -32.04 -27.32
C THR A 215 -18.68 -31.51 -26.81
N LEU A 216 -19.79 -31.92 -27.41
CA LEU A 216 -21.14 -31.49 -27.04
C LEU A 216 -21.52 -31.86 -25.60
N LYS A 217 -21.22 -33.09 -25.16
CA LYS A 217 -21.54 -33.56 -23.79
C LYS A 217 -20.86 -32.76 -22.70
N SER A 218 -19.72 -32.15 -23.00
CA SER A 218 -18.92 -31.50 -21.99
C SER A 218 -19.31 -30.06 -21.68
N GLN A 219 -20.02 -29.38 -22.59
CA GLN A 219 -20.56 -28.01 -22.57
C GLN A 219 -19.66 -26.85 -22.06
N TRP A 220 -18.55 -27.12 -21.37
CA TRP A 220 -17.97 -26.18 -20.40
C TRP A 220 -16.46 -25.96 -20.57
N PHE A 221 -15.71 -26.89 -21.17
CA PHE A 221 -14.25 -26.76 -21.30
C PHE A 221 -13.73 -26.30 -22.68
N LEU A 222 -14.64 -25.89 -23.56
CA LEU A 222 -14.42 -25.85 -25.01
C LEU A 222 -13.96 -24.53 -25.61
N LEU A 223 -13.84 -23.47 -24.82
CA LEU A 223 -13.31 -22.21 -25.34
C LEU A 223 -11.80 -22.25 -25.68
N ARG A 224 -11.06 -23.34 -25.38
CA ARG A 224 -9.60 -23.32 -25.60
C ARG A 224 -8.85 -24.55 -26.11
N SER A 225 -9.44 -25.75 -26.25
CA SER A 225 -8.59 -26.92 -26.60
C SER A 225 -9.12 -27.93 -27.62
N TYR A 226 -10.10 -27.62 -28.45
CA TYR A 226 -10.79 -28.71 -29.17
C TYR A 226 -11.21 -28.45 -30.62
N PHE A 227 -10.74 -27.38 -31.24
CA PHE A 227 -10.96 -27.26 -32.68
C PHE A 227 -9.87 -28.01 -33.48
N PHE A 228 -10.16 -29.30 -33.73
CA PHE A 228 -9.59 -30.24 -34.72
C PHE A 228 -8.10 -30.59 -34.70
N LYS A 229 -7.77 -31.80 -34.15
CA LYS A 229 -7.21 -32.96 -34.90
C LYS A 229 -6.90 -34.17 -34.01
N ALA A 230 -7.71 -35.21 -34.14
CA ALA A 230 -7.33 -36.63 -34.09
C ALA A 230 -6.28 -37.11 -33.05
N LYS A 231 -6.74 -37.51 -31.85
CA LYS A 231 -6.15 -38.41 -30.80
C LYS A 231 -4.64 -38.75 -30.80
N ALA A 232 -4.04 -39.18 -31.91
CA ALA A 232 -2.59 -39.40 -32.02
C ALA A 232 -1.76 -38.09 -32.09
N GLU A 233 -2.34 -37.01 -32.64
CA GLU A 233 -1.74 -35.67 -32.61
C GLU A 233 -1.83 -35.09 -31.19
N ILE A 234 -2.94 -35.34 -30.49
CA ILE A 234 -3.18 -34.98 -29.08
C ILE A 234 -2.18 -35.69 -28.15
N GLU A 235 -1.95 -36.99 -28.30
CA GLU A 235 -0.92 -37.71 -27.51
C GLU A 235 0.52 -37.22 -27.80
N SER A 236 0.78 -36.66 -28.98
CA SER A 236 2.08 -36.04 -29.31
C SER A 236 2.20 -34.58 -28.85
N GLN A 237 1.11 -33.80 -28.85
CA GLN A 237 1.04 -32.40 -28.42
C GLN A 237 1.12 -32.23 -26.89
N PHE A 238 0.72 -33.25 -26.12
CA PHE A 238 1.00 -33.32 -24.69
C PHE A 238 2.47 -33.64 -24.35
N LYS A 239 3.34 -33.84 -25.35
CA LYS A 239 4.80 -33.70 -25.16
C LYS A 239 5.19 -32.22 -25.22
N LYS A 240 5.00 -31.56 -24.07
CA LYS A 240 5.79 -30.43 -23.52
C LYS A 240 5.51 -28.96 -23.93
N LYS A 241 4.62 -28.59 -24.86
CA LYS A 241 4.43 -27.14 -25.20
C LYS A 241 3.02 -26.55 -25.18
N GLU A 242 1.94 -27.30 -25.44
CA GLU A 242 0.59 -26.71 -25.54
C GLU A 242 -0.26 -26.79 -24.25
N GLY A 243 -0.07 -27.83 -23.43
CA GLY A 243 -0.73 -27.94 -22.13
C GLY A 243 -0.40 -26.80 -21.16
N THR A 244 0.79 -26.22 -21.27
CA THR A 244 1.22 -25.03 -20.53
C THR A 244 0.42 -23.79 -20.95
N ARG A 245 0.14 -23.59 -22.24
CA ARG A 245 -0.52 -22.37 -22.74
C ARG A 245 -1.95 -22.20 -22.20
N LYS A 246 -2.73 -23.29 -22.13
CA LYS A 246 -4.10 -23.27 -21.57
C LYS A 246 -4.13 -22.86 -20.09
N TYR A 247 -3.24 -23.44 -19.30
CA TYR A 247 -3.05 -23.08 -17.89
C TYR A 247 -2.62 -21.62 -17.71
N TRP A 248 -1.68 -21.14 -18.53
CA TRP A 248 -1.19 -19.77 -18.48
C TRP A 248 -2.27 -18.73 -18.76
N GLU A 249 -3.18 -19.01 -19.70
CA GLU A 249 -4.24 -18.06 -20.03
C GLU A 249 -5.39 -18.04 -19.01
N GLU A 250 -5.70 -19.17 -18.36
CA GLU A 250 -6.66 -19.21 -17.24
C GLU A 250 -6.11 -18.45 -16.03
N VAL A 251 -4.84 -18.70 -15.69
CA VAL A 251 -4.11 -17.97 -14.63
C VAL A 251 -4.07 -16.47 -14.94
N LYS A 252 -3.88 -16.10 -16.21
CA LYS A 252 -3.89 -14.71 -16.67
C LYS A 252 -5.25 -14.04 -16.39
N TYR A 253 -6.36 -14.71 -16.72
CA TYR A 253 -7.71 -14.18 -16.49
C TYR A 253 -8.01 -13.96 -15.01
N LYS A 254 -7.70 -14.97 -14.17
CA LYS A 254 -7.94 -14.86 -12.72
C LYS A 254 -7.13 -13.73 -12.08
N LYS A 255 -5.90 -13.47 -12.55
CA LYS A 255 -5.11 -12.32 -12.11
C LYS A 255 -5.72 -10.98 -12.53
N ILE A 256 -6.18 -10.87 -13.78
CA ILE A 256 -6.82 -9.63 -14.28
C ILE A 256 -8.03 -9.29 -13.42
N LYS A 257 -8.86 -10.29 -13.07
CA LYS A 257 -10.05 -10.07 -12.24
C LYS A 257 -9.70 -9.43 -10.87
N ILE A 258 -8.68 -9.94 -10.18
CA ILE A 258 -8.21 -9.35 -8.91
C ILE A 258 -7.73 -7.91 -9.11
N PHE A 259 -7.04 -7.62 -10.21
CA PHE A 259 -6.57 -6.27 -10.51
C PHE A 259 -7.71 -5.30 -10.83
N GLU A 260 -8.73 -5.75 -11.55
CA GLU A 260 -9.94 -4.98 -11.84
C GLU A 260 -10.74 -4.70 -10.56
N GLU A 261 -10.89 -5.69 -9.68
CA GLU A 261 -11.53 -5.53 -8.35
C GLU A 261 -10.80 -4.49 -7.47
N CYS A 262 -9.50 -4.29 -7.70
CA CYS A 262 -8.69 -3.31 -6.99
C CYS A 262 -8.45 -2.00 -7.76
N ASP A 263 -9.18 -1.76 -8.86
CA ASP A 263 -9.07 -0.55 -9.71
C ASP A 263 -7.64 -0.25 -10.21
N PHE A 264 -6.88 -1.28 -10.55
CA PHE A 264 -5.55 -1.09 -11.14
C PHE A 264 -5.68 -0.51 -12.55
N SER A 265 -4.84 0.48 -12.88
CA SER A 265 -4.73 0.94 -14.27
C SER A 265 -4.23 -0.16 -15.20
N GLU A 266 -4.70 -0.17 -16.45
CA GLU A 266 -4.30 -1.16 -17.45
C GLU A 266 -2.78 -1.20 -17.67
N ALA A 267 -2.08 -0.07 -17.53
CA ALA A 267 -0.62 -0.02 -17.57
C ALA A 267 0.03 -0.86 -16.45
N ASN A 268 -0.52 -0.78 -15.22
CA ASN A 268 -0.06 -1.59 -14.10
C ASN A 268 -0.42 -3.07 -14.29
N ILE A 269 -1.61 -3.38 -14.82
CA ILE A 269 -2.01 -4.74 -15.16
C ILE A 269 -1.00 -5.34 -16.13
N GLN A 270 -0.75 -4.70 -17.27
CA GLN A 270 0.21 -5.18 -18.28
C GLN A 270 1.62 -5.36 -17.68
N LYS A 271 2.04 -4.46 -16.78
CA LYS A 271 3.33 -4.59 -16.09
C LYS A 271 3.43 -5.83 -15.21
N PHE A 272 2.38 -6.17 -14.45
CA PHE A 272 2.42 -7.30 -13.51
C PHE A 272 2.01 -8.64 -14.13
N LEU A 273 1.19 -8.61 -15.18
CA LEU A 273 0.56 -9.79 -15.76
C LEU A 273 1.58 -10.78 -16.35
N PHE A 274 2.64 -10.26 -16.97
CA PHE A 274 3.70 -11.05 -17.62
C PHE A 274 4.91 -11.33 -16.73
N ILE A 275 4.86 -10.97 -15.44
CA ILE A 275 5.96 -11.28 -14.52
C ILE A 275 5.80 -12.74 -14.05
N ASP A 276 6.69 -13.62 -14.52
CA ASP A 276 6.69 -15.05 -14.17
C ASP A 276 6.75 -15.33 -12.67
N LYS A 277 7.35 -14.41 -11.90
CA LYS A 277 7.46 -14.53 -10.43
C LYS A 277 6.15 -14.28 -9.69
N LEU A 278 5.16 -13.64 -10.30
CA LEU A 278 3.86 -13.41 -9.67
C LEU A 278 2.96 -14.62 -9.93
N ASN A 279 2.89 -15.57 -8.99
CA ASN A 279 1.93 -16.66 -9.09
C ASN A 279 0.51 -16.16 -8.75
N TYR A 280 -0.54 -16.75 -9.34
CA TYR A 280 -1.92 -16.42 -8.99
C TYR A 280 -2.20 -16.66 -7.50
N LYS A 281 -1.74 -17.79 -6.95
CA LYS A 281 -1.89 -18.10 -5.51
C LYS A 281 -1.27 -17.02 -4.61
N THR A 282 -0.14 -16.45 -5.03
CA THR A 282 0.51 -15.35 -4.30
C THR A 282 -0.30 -14.07 -4.35
N LEU A 283 -0.87 -13.74 -5.52
CA LEU A 283 -1.73 -12.56 -5.69
C LEU A 283 -3.04 -12.70 -4.89
N GLU A 284 -3.65 -13.87 -4.92
CA GLU A 284 -4.85 -14.21 -4.15
C GLU A 284 -4.58 -14.15 -2.64
N GLU A 285 -3.43 -14.65 -2.18
CA GLU A 285 -3.04 -14.60 -0.76
C GLU A 285 -2.91 -13.15 -0.25
N ILE A 286 -2.20 -12.27 -0.97
CA ILE A 286 -2.05 -10.87 -0.56
C ILE A 286 -3.36 -10.09 -0.70
N HIS A 287 -4.21 -10.43 -1.67
CA HIS A 287 -5.54 -9.84 -1.86
C HIS A 287 -6.45 -10.16 -0.68
N ASN A 288 -6.55 -11.44 -0.30
CA ASN A 288 -7.34 -11.87 0.84
C ASN A 288 -6.81 -11.29 2.15
N PHE A 289 -5.48 -11.16 2.29
CA PHE A 289 -4.87 -10.53 3.45
C PHE A 289 -5.20 -9.03 3.54
N ALA A 290 -5.13 -8.28 2.43
CA ALA A 290 -5.54 -6.88 2.39
C ALA A 290 -7.03 -6.73 2.72
N GLY A 291 -7.89 -7.58 2.14
CA GLY A 291 -9.32 -7.61 2.44
C GLY A 291 -9.64 -7.91 3.90
N SER A 292 -8.87 -8.79 4.56
CA SER A 292 -9.02 -9.06 6.00
C SER A 292 -8.71 -7.84 6.91
N MET A 293 -8.11 -6.80 6.34
CA MET A 293 -7.79 -5.54 7.01
C MET A 293 -8.61 -4.35 6.47
N ASP A 294 -9.68 -4.61 5.71
CA ASP A 294 -10.49 -3.59 5.02
C ASP A 294 -9.67 -2.65 4.13
N LEU A 295 -8.59 -3.17 3.51
CA LEU A 295 -7.71 -2.42 2.60
C LEU A 295 -7.80 -2.98 1.18
N THR A 296 -7.80 -2.09 0.20
CA THR A 296 -7.64 -2.45 -1.22
C THR A 296 -6.17 -2.65 -1.57
N LEU A 297 -5.88 -3.62 -2.44
CA LEU A 297 -4.53 -3.91 -2.88
C LEU A 297 -3.98 -2.76 -3.73
N MET A 298 -2.70 -2.43 -3.62
CA MET A 298 -2.05 -1.39 -4.44
C MET A 298 -0.91 -1.95 -5.31
N PRO A 299 -0.52 -1.26 -6.40
CA PRO A 299 0.63 -1.64 -7.24
C PRO A 299 1.93 -1.86 -6.46
N ARG A 300 2.13 -1.10 -5.37
CA ARG A 300 3.31 -1.24 -4.50
C ARG A 300 3.30 -2.56 -3.73
N ASP A 301 2.15 -3.03 -3.26
CA ASP A 301 2.00 -4.29 -2.52
C ASP A 301 2.36 -5.48 -3.42
N VAL A 302 1.85 -5.48 -4.65
CA VAL A 302 2.17 -6.48 -5.68
C VAL A 302 3.65 -6.44 -6.02
N GLY A 303 4.22 -5.25 -6.18
CA GLY A 303 5.66 -5.08 -6.42
C GLY A 303 6.54 -5.60 -5.27
N LEU A 304 6.08 -5.52 -4.02
CA LEU A 304 6.75 -6.09 -2.86
C LEU A 304 6.57 -7.60 -2.78
N ALA A 305 5.40 -8.13 -3.18
CA ALA A 305 5.14 -9.56 -3.21
C ALA A 305 6.08 -10.30 -4.15
N LEU A 306 6.50 -9.66 -5.26
CA LEU A 306 7.55 -10.17 -6.15
C LEU A 306 8.91 -10.41 -5.45
N ARG A 307 9.16 -9.71 -4.34
CA ARG A 307 10.37 -9.85 -3.50
C ARG A 307 10.14 -10.74 -2.28
N GLY A 308 8.92 -11.21 -2.06
CA GLY A 308 8.51 -12.05 -0.94
C GLY A 308 7.11 -11.68 -0.43
N VAL A 309 6.25 -12.68 -0.21
CA VAL A 309 4.86 -12.50 0.26
C VAL A 309 4.80 -11.79 1.61
N GLU A 310 5.67 -12.17 2.55
CA GLU A 310 5.71 -11.55 3.87
C GLU A 310 6.07 -10.06 3.81
N LYS A 311 6.90 -9.63 2.85
CA LYS A 311 7.19 -8.19 2.66
C LYS A 311 5.98 -7.40 2.18
N ALA A 312 5.11 -8.02 1.39
CA ALA A 312 3.84 -7.41 0.99
C ALA A 312 2.88 -7.35 2.18
N LYS A 313 2.73 -8.45 2.94
CA LYS A 313 1.90 -8.46 4.15
C LYS A 313 2.37 -7.43 5.18
N ASP A 314 3.68 -7.29 5.38
CA ASP A 314 4.24 -6.28 6.28
C ASP A 314 3.88 -4.86 5.83
N HIS A 315 4.00 -4.56 4.54
CA HIS A 315 3.60 -3.26 4.01
C HIS A 315 2.09 -3.03 4.11
N ILE A 316 1.27 -4.06 3.91
CA ILE A 316 -0.19 -4.00 4.11
C ILE A 316 -0.52 -3.75 5.58
N ARG A 317 0.15 -4.41 6.53
CA ARG A 317 0.02 -4.17 7.99
C ARG A 317 0.43 -2.75 8.36
N GLU A 318 1.54 -2.25 7.80
CA GLU A 318 2.01 -0.87 8.03
C GLU A 318 0.99 0.15 7.53
N ARG A 319 0.38 -0.08 6.36
CA ARG A 319 -0.75 0.72 5.84
C ARG A 319 -1.97 0.64 6.77
N GLY A 320 -2.25 -0.53 7.33
CA GLY A 320 -3.26 -0.74 8.36
C GLY A 320 -2.91 -0.16 9.74
N GLY A 321 -1.77 0.52 9.88
CA GLY A 321 -1.37 1.21 11.11
C GLY A 321 -0.59 0.36 12.13
N PHE A 322 -0.31 -0.91 11.81
CA PHE A 322 0.41 -1.83 12.70
C PHE A 322 1.93 -1.74 12.50
N LEU A 323 2.68 -1.40 13.56
CA LEU A 323 4.14 -1.51 13.56
C LEU A 323 4.55 -2.98 13.71
N MET A 324 5.49 -3.43 12.89
CA MET A 324 5.94 -4.84 12.83
C MET A 324 7.46 -4.96 12.79
N GLY A 325 7.96 -6.16 13.12
CA GLY A 325 9.39 -6.50 13.09
C GLY A 325 10.24 -5.60 13.98
N ASP A 326 11.35 -5.11 13.44
CA ASP A 326 12.32 -4.28 14.17
C ASP A 326 11.72 -2.98 14.73
N ARG A 327 10.66 -2.43 14.10
CA ARG A 327 9.99 -1.22 14.59
C ARG A 327 9.19 -1.47 15.85
N LYS A 328 8.55 -2.64 15.95
CA LYS A 328 7.83 -3.04 17.16
C LYS A 328 8.81 -3.36 18.29
N VAL A 329 9.87 -4.11 17.99
CA VAL A 329 10.95 -4.38 18.97
C VAL A 329 11.55 -3.07 19.49
N PHE A 330 11.76 -2.09 18.61
CA PHE A 330 12.24 -0.77 19.02
C PHE A 330 11.21 0.01 19.85
N GLN A 331 9.92 -0.05 19.49
CA GLN A 331 8.86 0.54 20.31
C GLN A 331 8.83 -0.07 21.72
N ASP A 332 8.89 -1.39 21.81
CA ASP A 332 8.88 -2.13 23.08
C ASP A 332 10.12 -1.75 23.92
N GLY A 333 11.30 -1.65 23.29
CA GLY A 333 12.51 -1.16 23.96
C GLY A 333 12.39 0.27 24.49
N LEU A 334 11.70 1.17 23.77
CA LEU A 334 11.41 2.52 24.27
C LEU A 334 10.43 2.50 25.45
N LEU A 335 9.43 1.61 25.42
CA LEU A 335 8.49 1.42 26.54
C LEU A 335 9.21 0.90 27.80
N ASP A 336 10.17 0.00 27.65
CA ASP A 336 11.00 -0.50 28.77
C ASP A 336 11.88 0.61 29.38
N LEU A 337 12.30 1.59 28.58
CA LEU A 337 12.98 2.80 29.06
C LEU A 337 12.00 3.81 29.69
N GLY A 338 10.70 3.51 29.62
CA GLY A 338 9.60 4.23 30.21
C GLY A 338 9.21 5.49 29.43
N PHE A 339 9.30 5.45 28.10
CA PHE A 339 8.62 6.39 27.22
C PHE A 339 7.10 6.20 27.31
N SER A 340 6.34 7.26 27.05
CA SER A 340 4.90 7.15 26.87
C SER A 340 4.55 6.33 25.63
N GLN A 341 3.42 5.60 25.67
CA GLN A 341 2.98 4.76 24.56
C GLN A 341 2.80 5.54 23.26
N LYS A 342 2.33 6.79 23.37
CA LYS A 342 2.17 7.70 22.24
C LYS A 342 3.51 8.06 21.59
N ASN A 343 4.50 8.47 22.39
CA ASN A 343 5.79 8.91 21.86
C ASN A 343 6.65 7.74 21.39
N ALA A 344 6.61 6.60 22.07
CA ALA A 344 7.27 5.36 21.63
C ALA A 344 6.78 4.96 20.22
N TYR A 345 5.46 5.01 19.98
CA TYR A 345 4.90 4.77 18.65
C TYR A 345 5.37 5.78 17.61
N VAL A 346 5.32 7.09 17.93
CA VAL A 346 5.74 8.15 17.00
C VAL A 346 7.22 8.01 16.62
N ILE A 347 8.09 7.77 17.60
CA ILE A 347 9.52 7.58 17.38
C ILE A 347 9.76 6.31 16.57
N ALA A 348 9.16 5.18 16.92
CA ALA A 348 9.34 3.93 16.20
C ALA A 348 8.84 3.99 14.74
N ARG A 349 7.81 4.80 14.47
CA ARG A 349 7.30 5.04 13.12
C ARG A 349 8.23 5.94 12.30
N GLN A 350 8.79 7.00 12.89
CA GLN A 350 9.54 8.03 12.18
C GLN A 350 11.04 7.79 12.12
N ALA A 351 11.62 7.08 13.09
CA ALA A 351 13.05 6.82 13.16
C ALA A 351 13.50 5.87 12.04
N LYS A 352 14.66 6.19 11.44
CA LYS A 352 15.34 5.28 10.52
C LYS A 352 16.08 4.22 11.33
N ARG A 353 15.98 2.95 10.92
CA ARG A 353 16.56 1.78 11.59
C ARG A 353 18.03 1.96 12.03
N SER A 354 18.84 2.63 11.21
CA SER A 354 20.26 2.88 11.51
C SER A 354 20.49 3.72 12.77
N ASN A 355 19.49 4.49 13.20
CA ASN A 355 19.66 5.52 14.23
C ASN A 355 18.88 5.17 15.53
N ASN A 356 18.24 3.99 15.60
CA ASN A 356 17.46 3.56 16.77
C ASN A 356 18.30 3.55 18.06
N HIS A 357 19.50 2.97 17.99
CA HIS A 357 20.44 2.93 19.12
C HIS A 357 20.84 4.32 19.62
N GLN A 358 20.98 5.30 18.71
CA GLN A 358 21.37 6.67 19.09
C GLN A 358 20.30 7.35 19.95
N ILE A 359 19.02 7.05 19.73
CA ILE A 359 17.91 7.63 20.51
C ILE A 359 17.90 7.02 21.91
N GLU A 360 17.99 5.70 22.02
CA GLU A 360 18.04 5.01 23.31
C GLU A 360 19.27 5.39 24.14
N GLU A 361 20.45 5.39 23.51
CA GLU A 361 21.70 5.76 24.16
C GLU A 361 21.68 7.22 24.61
N ALA A 362 21.19 8.14 23.77
CA ALA A 362 21.10 9.54 24.14
C ALA A 362 20.12 9.77 25.29
N PHE A 363 18.99 9.05 25.31
CA PHE A 363 18.03 9.12 26.41
C PHE A 363 18.62 8.58 27.72
N LYS A 364 19.23 7.39 27.68
CA LYS A 364 19.94 6.79 28.84
C LYS A 364 21.04 7.70 29.35
N LEU A 365 21.85 8.26 28.45
CA LEU A 365 22.93 9.17 28.80
C LEU A 365 22.40 10.46 29.41
N ALA A 366 21.32 11.03 28.86
CA ALA A 366 20.73 12.26 29.38
C ALA A 366 20.17 12.05 30.79
N LEU A 367 19.50 10.92 31.06
CA LEU A 367 19.05 10.57 32.40
C LEU A 367 20.23 10.35 33.36
N LYS A 368 21.29 9.68 32.91
CA LYS A 368 22.49 9.48 33.72
C LYS A 368 23.16 10.82 34.09
N VAL A 369 23.36 11.70 33.12
CA VAL A 369 23.95 13.03 33.34
C VAL A 369 23.07 13.87 34.26
N ALA A 370 21.75 13.81 34.08
CA ALA A 370 20.81 14.49 34.95
C ALA A 370 20.91 14.00 36.41
N ARG A 371 21.10 12.70 36.63
CA ARG A 371 21.32 12.13 37.97
C ARG A 371 22.68 12.54 38.56
N ASP A 372 23.74 12.46 37.76
CA ASP A 372 25.10 12.79 38.21
C ASP A 372 25.23 14.27 38.61
N GLU A 373 24.50 15.16 37.90
CA GLU A 373 24.54 16.61 38.09
C GLU A 373 23.35 17.15 38.89
N ILE A 374 22.48 16.30 39.46
CA ILE A 374 21.26 16.74 40.17
C ILE A 374 21.54 17.71 41.32
N ALA A 375 22.63 17.44 42.08
CA ALA A 375 23.05 18.27 43.19
C ALA A 375 23.39 19.69 42.75
N TRP A 376 23.85 19.87 41.50
CA TRP A 376 24.16 21.16 40.90
C TRP A 376 22.93 21.93 40.47
N TYR A 377 21.97 21.25 39.86
CA TYR A 377 20.76 21.91 39.35
C TYR A 377 19.64 22.03 40.39
N ARG A 378 19.78 21.36 41.55
CA ARG A 378 18.75 21.34 42.61
C ARG A 378 17.40 20.93 42.04
N ILE A 379 17.38 19.84 41.28
CA ILE A 379 16.13 19.29 40.75
C ILE A 379 15.59 18.32 41.80
N PRO A 380 14.26 18.31 42.08
CA PRO A 380 13.68 17.32 42.97
C PRO A 380 13.85 15.91 42.39
N PRO A 381 14.17 14.91 43.23
CA PRO A 381 14.31 13.53 42.82
C PRO A 381 12.99 12.87 42.34
N ASP A 382 11.83 13.51 42.38
CA ASP A 382 10.58 12.93 41.84
C ASP A 382 10.04 13.73 40.63
N SER A 383 10.91 14.42 39.90
CA SER A 383 10.47 15.24 38.76
C SER A 383 10.15 14.40 37.51
N ASP A 384 8.91 13.93 37.41
CA ASP A 384 8.36 13.33 36.18
C ASP A 384 8.47 14.27 34.96
N LYS A 385 8.48 15.58 35.23
CA LYS A 385 8.62 16.64 34.22
C LYS A 385 9.96 16.57 33.49
N LEU A 386 11.04 16.24 34.19
CA LEU A 386 12.36 16.13 33.59
C LEU A 386 12.41 15.00 32.55
N LYS A 387 11.89 13.82 32.91
CA LYS A 387 11.84 12.67 32.02
C LYS A 387 10.99 12.97 30.78
N THR A 388 9.82 13.57 31.01
CA THR A 388 8.89 13.97 29.94
C THR A 388 9.53 14.96 28.97
N GLU A 389 10.29 15.94 29.46
CA GLU A 389 10.92 16.94 28.60
C GLU A 389 12.11 16.37 27.80
N ILE A 390 12.91 15.47 28.39
CA ILE A 390 13.95 14.75 27.66
C ILE A 390 13.32 13.86 26.58
N GLU A 391 12.25 13.15 26.90
CA GLU A 391 11.47 12.36 25.96
C GLU A 391 10.93 13.21 24.79
N ASN A 392 10.41 14.41 25.07
CA ASN A 392 9.95 15.34 24.04
C ASN A 392 11.09 15.76 23.09
N GLN A 393 12.33 15.91 23.59
CA GLN A 393 13.48 16.17 22.72
C GLN A 393 13.81 14.96 21.83
N CYS A 394 13.67 13.73 22.34
CA CYS A 394 13.83 12.51 21.55
C CYS A 394 12.81 12.43 20.40
N VAL A 395 11.53 12.76 20.66
CA VAL A 395 10.49 12.81 19.61
C VAL A 395 10.81 13.89 18.58
N LYS A 396 11.25 15.07 19.02
CA LYS A 396 11.43 16.23 18.15
C LYS A 396 12.65 16.12 17.22
N HIS A 397 13.75 15.54 17.69
CA HIS A 397 15.02 15.53 16.96
C HIS A 397 15.44 14.15 16.45
N LEU A 398 14.77 13.09 16.89
CA LEU A 398 15.03 11.71 16.46
C LEU A 398 16.54 11.41 16.44
N SER A 399 17.12 11.18 15.26
CA SER A 399 18.52 10.81 15.11
C SER A 399 19.54 11.89 15.51
N THR A 400 19.16 13.17 15.56
CA THR A 400 20.08 14.24 15.99
C THR A 400 19.92 14.59 17.47
N VAL A 401 19.13 13.81 18.22
CA VAL A 401 18.84 14.11 19.64
C VAL A 401 20.11 14.27 20.49
N ARG A 402 21.15 13.46 20.25
CA ARG A 402 22.43 13.57 20.98
C ARG A 402 23.09 14.95 20.79
N ILE A 403 23.18 15.41 19.55
CA ILE A 403 23.73 16.74 19.21
C ILE A 403 22.91 17.83 19.89
N HIS A 404 21.57 17.71 19.84
CA HIS A 404 20.69 18.70 20.42
C HIS A 404 20.76 18.75 21.95
N LEU A 405 20.80 17.61 22.62
CA LEU A 405 20.86 17.54 24.08
C LEU A 405 22.21 18.01 24.61
N PHE A 406 23.32 17.54 24.02
CA PHE A 406 24.66 17.76 24.56
C PHE A 406 25.40 18.91 23.87
N GLU A 407 25.64 18.83 22.57
CA GLU A 407 26.46 19.84 21.86
C GLU A 407 25.77 21.21 21.76
N ARG A 408 24.44 21.23 21.59
CA ARG A 408 23.64 22.47 21.59
C ARG A 408 23.12 22.86 22.98
N GLY A 409 23.52 22.14 24.03
CA GLY A 409 23.22 22.47 25.42
C GLY A 409 21.74 22.46 25.82
N ARG A 410 20.86 21.75 25.09
CA ARG A 410 19.44 21.70 25.48
C ARG A 410 19.21 20.97 26.79
N LEU A 411 20.02 19.96 27.11
CA LEU A 411 19.93 19.28 28.40
C LEU A 411 20.19 20.26 29.55
N ASN A 412 21.25 21.07 29.45
CA ASN A 412 21.55 22.13 30.42
C ASN A 412 20.34 23.08 30.59
N LYS A 413 19.75 23.54 29.47
CA LYS A 413 18.57 24.41 29.52
C LYS A 413 17.38 23.77 30.26
N ILE A 414 17.11 22.49 30.02
CA ILE A 414 16.03 21.75 30.69
C ILE A 414 16.31 21.66 32.20
N LEU A 415 17.54 21.28 32.57
CA LEU A 415 17.95 21.15 33.97
C LEU A 415 17.87 22.50 34.71
N LEU A 416 18.32 23.60 34.08
CA LEU A 416 18.18 24.96 34.60
C LEU A 416 16.72 25.36 34.83
N GLN A 417 15.83 25.03 33.90
CA GLN A 417 14.41 25.39 34.00
C GLN A 417 13.71 24.66 35.14
N GLU A 418 14.03 23.39 35.37
CA GLU A 418 13.47 22.63 36.49
C GLU A 418 14.03 23.11 37.83
N GLY A 419 15.34 23.33 37.94
CA GLY A 419 15.99 23.84 39.15
C GLY A 419 15.54 25.25 39.55
N LYS A 420 15.24 26.11 38.57
CA LYS A 420 14.79 27.49 38.79
C LYS A 420 13.62 27.59 39.76
N LYS A 421 12.63 26.70 39.67
CA LYS A 421 11.44 26.73 40.56
C LYS A 421 11.84 26.65 42.04
N LEU A 422 12.80 25.79 42.38
CA LEU A 422 13.30 25.66 43.74
C LEU A 422 14.14 26.87 44.16
N ILE A 423 14.94 27.41 43.26
CA ILE A 423 15.71 28.63 43.52
C ILE A 423 14.76 29.79 43.85
N ARG A 424 13.67 29.97 43.09
CA ARG A 424 12.66 31.01 43.36
C ARG A 424 12.05 30.88 44.75
N THR A 425 11.59 29.69 45.08
CA THR A 425 11.00 29.36 46.39
C THR A 425 11.98 29.66 47.52
N TYR A 426 13.27 29.35 47.32
CA TYR A 426 14.30 29.62 48.31
C TYR A 426 14.60 31.12 48.46
N LEU A 427 14.67 31.88 47.36
CA LEU A 427 14.87 33.33 47.39
C LEU A 427 13.73 34.03 48.13
N GLU A 428 12.48 33.62 47.88
CA GLU A 428 11.29 34.14 48.57
C GLU A 428 11.33 33.82 50.06
N LYS A 429 11.79 32.62 50.44
CA LYS A 429 11.96 32.25 51.85
C LYS A 429 12.99 33.11 52.58
N VAL A 430 14.09 33.48 51.92
CA VAL A 430 15.20 34.20 52.57
C VAL A 430 14.97 35.70 52.60
N TYR A 431 14.44 36.28 51.51
CA TYR A 431 14.34 37.73 51.34
C TYR A 431 12.89 38.26 51.31
N GLY A 432 11.89 37.39 51.33
CA GLY A 432 10.47 37.74 51.27
C GLY A 432 9.85 37.55 49.87
N ASP A 433 8.52 37.50 49.83
CA ASP A 433 7.69 37.32 48.63
C ASP A 433 7.90 38.42 47.56
N LYS A 434 8.18 39.66 47.97
CA LYS A 434 8.40 40.80 47.06
C LYS A 434 9.70 40.75 46.25
N VAL A 435 10.56 39.76 46.47
CA VAL A 435 11.86 39.65 45.79
C VAL A 435 11.70 39.40 44.30
N SER A 436 10.63 38.71 43.90
CA SER A 436 10.28 38.49 42.49
C SER A 436 9.89 39.78 41.76
N GLU A 437 9.50 40.83 42.48
CA GLU A 437 9.11 42.13 41.90
C GLU A 437 10.32 43.03 41.62
N LEU A 438 11.51 42.67 42.13
CA LEU A 438 12.73 43.45 41.91
C LEU A 438 13.16 43.39 40.44
N HIS A 439 13.52 44.55 39.88
CA HIS A 439 14.06 44.65 38.51
C HIS A 439 15.31 43.78 38.29
N CYS A 440 16.08 43.47 39.35
CA CYS A 440 17.27 42.62 39.29
C CYS A 440 17.00 41.12 39.52
N TYR A 441 15.75 40.69 39.69
CA TYR A 441 15.40 39.31 40.07
C TYR A 441 15.95 38.25 39.10
N PHE A 442 15.95 38.54 37.79
CA PHE A 442 16.52 37.62 36.79
C PHE A 442 18.02 37.33 37.00
N ARG A 443 18.76 38.23 37.66
CA ARG A 443 20.17 38.03 38.03
C ARG A 443 20.33 37.19 39.31
N LEU A 444 19.31 37.16 40.16
CA LEU A 444 19.25 36.34 41.38
C LEU A 444 18.85 34.90 41.11
N GLU A 445 18.00 34.68 40.10
CA GLU A 445 17.47 33.37 39.71
C GLU A 445 18.51 32.49 38.97
N THR A 446 19.72 32.42 39.51
CA THR A 446 20.82 31.63 38.98
C THR A 446 21.36 30.69 40.07
N ILE A 447 21.81 29.51 39.65
CA ILE A 447 22.38 28.49 40.54
C ILE A 447 23.56 29.04 41.35
N HIS A 448 24.43 29.84 40.73
CA HIS A 448 25.57 30.44 41.41
C HIS A 448 25.18 31.37 42.56
N GLN A 449 24.11 32.17 42.39
CA GLN A 449 23.64 33.06 43.44
C GLN A 449 22.95 32.28 44.56
N TYR A 450 22.21 31.22 44.21
CA TYR A 450 21.68 30.28 45.20
C TYR A 450 22.80 29.70 46.07
N TYR A 451 23.95 29.32 45.49
CA TYR A 451 25.06 28.75 46.25
C TYR A 451 25.81 29.73 47.13
N LYS A 452 25.99 30.96 46.68
CA LYS A 452 26.48 32.02 47.57
C LYS A 452 25.55 32.20 48.75
N LEU A 453 24.25 32.24 48.50
CA LEU A 453 23.26 32.42 49.57
C LEU A 453 23.24 31.25 50.56
N LYS A 454 23.38 30.01 50.07
CA LYS A 454 23.51 28.81 50.90
C LYS A 454 24.79 28.81 51.74
N TYR A 455 25.88 29.30 51.19
CA TYR A 455 27.11 29.49 51.95
C TYR A 455 26.85 30.38 53.17
N PHE A 456 26.28 31.58 52.96
CA PHE A 456 25.99 32.51 54.06
C PHE A 456 25.04 31.89 55.09
N GLN A 457 24.03 31.13 54.66
CA GLN A 457 23.13 30.43 55.58
C GLN A 457 23.84 29.45 56.53
N HIS A 458 24.87 28.75 56.05
CA HIS A 458 25.54 27.69 56.80
C HIS A 458 26.80 28.14 57.55
N HIS A 459 27.43 29.22 57.10
CA HIS A 459 28.75 29.65 57.54
C HIS A 459 28.77 31.00 58.25
N GLU A 460 27.77 31.85 58.04
CA GLU A 460 27.72 33.22 58.57
C GLU A 460 26.41 33.45 59.33
N GLU A 461 26.41 34.35 60.31
CA GLU A 461 25.20 34.66 61.12
C GLU A 461 24.23 35.59 60.40
N THR A 462 24.75 36.44 59.49
CA THR A 462 23.97 37.45 58.76
C THR A 462 23.97 37.17 57.26
N VAL A 463 22.77 37.10 56.68
CA VAL A 463 22.58 36.98 55.24
C VAL A 463 22.81 38.36 54.58
N PRO A 464 23.63 38.47 53.51
CA PRO A 464 23.86 39.73 52.82
C PRO A 464 22.59 40.24 52.15
N SER A 465 22.46 41.55 51.95
CA SER A 465 21.37 42.13 51.16
C SER A 465 21.42 41.66 49.70
N VAL A 466 20.28 41.75 49.00
CA VAL A 466 20.20 41.44 47.55
C VAL A 466 21.26 42.17 46.74
N SER A 467 21.54 43.44 47.09
CA SER A 467 22.51 44.27 46.36
C SER A 467 23.95 43.82 46.57
N GLU A 468 24.27 43.33 47.76
CA GLU A 468 25.60 42.81 48.12
C GLU A 468 25.85 41.45 47.48
N LEU A 469 24.85 40.54 47.53
CA LEU A 469 24.96 39.20 46.96
C LEU A 469 25.31 39.24 45.46
N ILE A 470 24.65 40.13 44.70
CA ILE A 470 24.88 40.29 43.26
C ILE A 470 26.28 40.84 42.97
N LYS A 471 26.81 41.72 43.84
CA LYS A 471 28.12 42.37 43.66
C LYS A 471 29.30 41.42 43.89
N ILE A 472 29.14 40.40 44.72
CA ILE A 472 30.20 39.41 44.97
C ILE A 472 30.51 38.67 43.67
N SER A 473 31.71 38.84 43.10
CA SER A 473 32.13 38.10 41.91
C SER A 473 32.50 36.64 42.26
N ARG A 474 32.52 35.75 41.26
CA ARG A 474 32.95 34.34 41.45
C ARG A 474 34.42 34.25 41.88
N LYS A 475 35.27 35.11 41.31
CA LYS A 475 36.70 35.21 41.64
C LYS A 475 36.94 35.63 43.10
N GLU A 476 36.21 36.62 43.59
CA GLU A 476 36.32 37.09 44.98
C GLU A 476 35.70 36.09 45.97
N PHE A 477 34.69 35.35 45.55
CA PHE A 477 34.02 34.36 46.38
C PHE A 477 34.84 33.09 46.60
N GLN A 478 35.63 32.67 45.61
CA GLN A 478 36.43 31.45 45.64
C GLN A 478 37.26 31.26 46.95
N PRO A 479 38.11 32.20 47.39
CA PRO A 479 38.90 32.01 48.62
C PRO A 479 38.01 31.90 49.87
N THR A 480 36.90 32.62 49.91
CA THR A 480 35.93 32.57 51.02
C THR A 480 35.24 31.21 51.08
N LEU A 481 34.88 30.66 49.92
CA LEU A 481 34.25 29.35 49.82
C LEU A 481 35.18 28.23 50.30
N VAL A 482 36.47 28.26 49.91
CA VAL A 482 37.47 27.27 50.36
C VAL A 482 37.65 27.32 51.88
N LYS A 483 37.74 28.52 52.47
CA LYS A 483 37.82 28.66 53.94
C LYS A 483 36.57 28.11 54.65
N GLY A 484 35.38 28.38 54.10
CA GLY A 484 34.14 27.85 54.68
C GLY A 484 34.05 26.33 54.56
N TYR A 485 34.56 25.76 53.47
CA TYR A 485 34.69 24.31 53.33
C TYR A 485 35.57 23.70 54.43
N GLU A 486 36.76 24.23 54.66
CA GLU A 486 37.67 23.75 55.72
C GLU A 486 37.00 23.82 57.10
N ALA A 487 36.31 24.92 57.38
CA ALA A 487 35.52 25.09 58.60
C ALA A 487 34.38 24.06 58.69
N PHE A 488 33.69 23.77 57.58
CA PHE A 488 32.64 22.75 57.52
C PHE A 488 33.17 21.37 57.90
N VAL A 489 34.25 20.96 57.24
CA VAL A 489 34.91 19.65 57.41
C VAL A 489 35.37 19.49 58.86
N LYS A 490 35.99 20.54 59.43
CA LYS A 490 36.42 20.55 60.84
C LYS A 490 35.24 20.46 61.81
N LYS A 491 34.16 21.23 61.58
CA LYS A 491 32.95 21.23 62.42
C LYS A 491 32.25 19.87 62.42
N LYS A 492 32.18 19.22 61.26
CA LYS A 492 31.55 17.90 61.10
C LYS A 492 32.49 16.73 61.35
N ARG A 493 33.77 16.97 61.67
CA ARG A 493 34.82 15.97 61.92
C ARG A 493 34.94 14.96 60.76
N LEU A 494 34.94 15.47 59.54
CA LEU A 494 34.99 14.66 58.32
C LEU A 494 36.45 14.46 57.87
N GLN A 495 36.77 13.28 57.37
CA GLN A 495 38.03 12.94 56.73
C GLN A 495 37.77 12.67 55.25
N ILE A 496 38.36 13.51 54.39
CA ILE A 496 38.21 13.45 52.93
C ILE A 496 39.58 13.15 52.35
N SER A 497 39.70 12.03 51.64
CA SER A 497 40.98 11.56 51.12
C SER A 497 41.47 12.42 49.94
N ASN A 498 42.78 12.61 49.83
CA ASN A 498 43.38 13.33 48.70
C ASN A 498 43.07 12.66 47.34
N ALA A 499 42.86 11.34 47.35
CA ALA A 499 42.44 10.59 46.17
C ALA A 499 41.07 11.05 45.65
N LEU A 500 40.11 11.30 46.55
CA LEU A 500 38.77 11.76 46.19
C LEU A 500 38.78 13.17 45.58
N TYR A 501 39.62 14.08 46.09
CA TYR A 501 39.76 15.41 45.48
C TYR A 501 40.30 15.33 44.05
N LYS A 502 41.33 14.50 43.83
CA LYS A 502 41.87 14.26 42.47
C LYS A 502 40.81 13.68 41.55
N GLU A 503 40.01 12.74 42.05
CA GLU A 503 38.92 12.14 41.28
C GLU A 503 37.87 13.18 40.87
N ILE A 504 37.41 14.01 41.82
CA ILE A 504 36.41 15.07 41.56
C ILE A 504 36.95 16.14 40.61
N ALA A 505 38.24 16.50 40.74
CA ALA A 505 38.90 17.46 39.85
C ALA A 505 39.02 16.95 38.42
N SER A 506 39.25 15.64 38.23
CA SER A 506 39.44 15.02 36.90
C SER A 506 38.15 14.82 36.09
N LYS A 507 36.97 14.99 36.69
CA LYS A 507 35.67 14.81 36.03
C LYS A 507 34.94 16.15 35.94
N PRO A 508 35.11 16.92 34.84
CA PRO A 508 34.35 18.13 34.61
C PRO A 508 32.89 17.80 34.26
N SER A 509 32.01 18.77 34.48
CA SER A 509 30.61 18.68 34.09
C SER A 509 30.43 18.39 32.60
N VAL A 510 29.52 17.47 32.31
CA VAL A 510 29.11 17.09 30.94
C VAL A 510 28.26 18.17 30.29
N THR A 511 27.51 18.93 31.08
CA THR A 511 26.69 20.06 30.60
C THR A 511 27.49 21.37 30.44
N LEU A 512 28.81 21.33 30.67
CA LEU A 512 29.73 22.46 30.54
C LEU A 512 29.29 23.68 31.38
N TRP A 513 28.66 23.44 32.53
CA TRP A 513 28.19 24.52 33.40
C TRP A 513 29.34 25.13 34.24
N GLU A 514 30.41 24.36 34.48
CA GLU A 514 31.56 24.76 35.31
C GLU A 514 32.29 25.99 34.75
N ASP A 515 32.53 26.99 35.61
CA ASP A 515 33.35 28.17 35.28
C ASP A 515 34.82 27.96 35.70
N ALA A 516 35.70 28.87 35.26
CA ALA A 516 37.13 28.82 35.56
C ALA A 516 37.48 28.95 37.06
N TYR A 517 36.49 29.27 37.91
CA TYR A 517 36.65 29.47 39.36
C TYR A 517 36.03 28.34 40.18
N THR A 518 35.41 27.34 39.54
CA THR A 518 34.79 26.20 40.22
C THR A 518 35.87 25.29 40.79
N THR A 519 35.84 25.05 42.10
CA THR A 519 36.85 24.22 42.79
C THR A 519 36.30 22.86 43.22
N PRO A 520 37.14 21.84 43.43
CA PRO A 520 36.71 20.54 43.99
C PRO A 520 35.99 20.67 45.32
N GLU A 521 36.41 21.60 46.18
CA GLU A 521 35.79 21.91 47.48
C GLU A 521 34.35 22.40 47.30
N GLU A 522 34.10 23.26 46.31
CA GLU A 522 32.75 23.67 45.93
C GLU A 522 31.92 22.46 45.54
N LYS A 523 32.43 21.61 44.63
CA LYS A 523 31.69 20.42 44.18
C LYS A 523 31.28 19.51 45.35
N ILE A 524 32.17 19.35 46.33
CA ILE A 524 31.90 18.56 47.54
C ILE A 524 30.84 19.24 48.40
N LEU A 525 31.00 20.53 48.72
CA LEU A 525 30.04 21.28 49.54
C LEU A 525 28.62 21.19 48.98
N LEU A 526 28.47 21.31 47.67
CA LEU A 526 27.16 21.31 47.05
C LEU A 526 26.44 19.97 47.14
N ARG A 527 27.18 18.87 47.01
CA ARG A 527 26.64 17.52 47.25
C ARG A 527 26.20 17.37 48.72
N LEU A 528 27.00 17.86 49.66
CA LEU A 528 26.66 17.82 51.09
C LEU A 528 25.44 18.69 51.41
N TRP A 529 25.37 19.92 50.90
CA TRP A 529 24.21 20.79 51.08
C TRP A 529 22.95 20.23 50.40
N PHE A 530 23.09 19.56 49.25
CA PHE A 530 21.97 18.88 48.60
C PHE A 530 21.37 17.80 49.51
N LEU A 531 22.21 16.96 50.11
CA LEU A 531 21.76 15.94 51.04
C LEU A 531 21.14 16.53 52.31
N MET A 532 21.74 17.59 52.85
CA MET A 532 21.18 18.29 54.02
C MET A 532 19.82 18.92 53.75
N ASP A 533 19.63 19.51 52.56
CA ASP A 533 18.34 20.07 52.14
C ASP A 533 17.23 19.01 52.05
N HIS A 534 17.60 17.73 51.87
CA HIS A 534 16.70 16.57 51.87
C HIS A 534 16.71 15.79 53.20
N GLY A 535 17.17 16.40 54.30
CA GLY A 535 17.08 15.82 55.65
C GLY A 535 18.16 14.77 55.99
N VAL A 536 19.12 14.53 55.11
CA VAL A 536 20.19 13.54 55.34
C VAL A 536 21.25 14.11 56.29
N THR A 537 21.56 13.37 57.36
CA THR A 537 22.60 13.76 58.32
C THR A 537 24.00 13.41 57.80
N ILE A 538 24.84 14.43 57.62
CA ILE A 538 26.23 14.26 57.17
C ILE A 538 27.12 13.76 58.30
N ASN A 539 27.74 12.59 58.12
CA ASN A 539 28.72 11.98 59.02
C ASN A 539 29.79 11.19 58.23
N GLN A 540 30.85 10.73 58.91
CA GLN A 540 31.95 10.00 58.27
C GLN A 540 31.49 8.69 57.61
N LYS A 541 30.57 7.94 58.24
CA LYS A 541 30.02 6.70 57.67
C LYS A 541 29.38 6.91 56.30
N LEU A 542 28.77 8.08 56.07
CA LEU A 542 28.18 8.44 54.79
C LEU A 542 29.24 8.70 53.72
N ILE A 543 30.35 9.34 54.10
CA ILE A 543 31.49 9.56 53.20
C ILE A 543 32.16 8.24 52.84
N ASP A 544 32.35 7.36 53.83
CA ASP A 544 32.99 6.05 53.64
C ASP A 544 32.16 5.13 52.72
N LYS A 545 30.84 5.33 52.65
CA LYS A 545 29.96 4.67 51.66
C LYS A 545 30.14 5.17 50.23
N GLY A 546 30.97 6.20 50.02
CA GLY A 546 31.27 6.73 48.70
C GLY A 546 30.28 7.78 48.20
N VAL A 547 29.47 8.40 49.07
CA VAL A 547 28.46 9.41 48.64
C VAL A 547 29.04 10.57 47.85
N LEU A 548 30.31 10.90 48.07
CA LEU A 548 31.02 11.97 47.38
C LEU A 548 31.70 11.52 46.08
N THR A 549 31.69 10.23 45.74
CA THR A 549 32.32 9.74 44.50
C THR A 549 31.51 10.16 43.28
N PRO A 550 32.17 10.62 42.20
CA PRO A 550 31.47 10.96 40.96
C PRO A 550 30.75 9.75 40.37
N GLY A 551 29.45 9.90 40.08
CA GLY A 551 28.58 8.80 39.65
C GLY A 551 27.78 8.13 40.78
N PHE A 552 27.99 8.52 42.04
CA PHE A 552 27.12 8.10 43.14
C PHE A 552 25.71 8.66 42.95
N ASP A 553 24.71 7.79 43.06
CA ASP A 553 23.31 8.16 42.87
C ASP A 553 22.74 8.88 44.10
N LEU A 554 22.92 10.20 44.15
CA LEU A 554 22.39 11.06 45.20
C LEU A 554 20.85 11.09 45.21
N TRP A 555 20.24 10.76 44.08
CA TRP A 555 18.79 10.70 43.89
C TRP A 555 18.18 9.56 44.71
N GLU A 556 18.75 8.36 44.61
CA GLU A 556 18.25 7.19 45.35
C GLU A 556 18.43 7.37 46.87
N LEU A 557 19.52 8.01 47.29
CA LEU A 557 19.80 8.21 48.70
C LEU A 557 18.90 9.29 49.34
N ALA A 558 18.55 10.35 48.60
CA ALA A 558 17.70 11.43 49.10
C ALA A 558 16.21 11.04 49.21
N ASN A 559 15.80 9.97 48.52
CA ASN A 559 14.43 9.43 48.55
C ASN A 559 14.22 8.32 49.61
N ARG A 560 15.25 7.97 50.38
CA ARG A 560 15.19 7.00 51.49
C ARG A 560 15.15 7.73 52.82
#